data_AF-X0U580-F1
#
_entry.id   AF-X0U580-F1
#
_cell.length_a   1.000
_cell.length_b   1.000
_cell.length_c   1.000
_cell.angle_alpha   90.00
_cell.angle_beta   90.00
_cell.angle_gamma   90.00
#
_symmetry.space_group_name_H-M   'P 1'
#
loop_
_entity.id
_entity.type
_entity.pdbx_description
1 polymer ?
#
loop_
_entity_poly.entity_id
_entity_poly.type
_entity_poly.pdbx_seq_one_letter_code
_entity_poly.pdbx_strand_id
1 'polypeptide(L)' 'MKDKGLGDTIARFTKATGIKKMADMIPGGCGCKNRQNVLNDYFPYKNK' A
#
# COMPACT_ATOMS: atom_id res chain seq x y z
N MET A 1 -13.87 0.06 -3.71
CA MET A 1 -13.43 0.76 -2.49
C MET A 1 -12.67 2.00 -2.93
N LYS A 2 -13.09 3.21 -2.50
CA LYS A 2 -12.25 4.41 -2.69
C LYS A 2 -11.00 4.23 -1.81
N ASP A 3 -9.82 4.56 -2.33
CA ASP A 3 -8.58 4.53 -1.57
C ASP A 3 -8.67 5.56 -0.44
N LYS A 4 -8.18 5.21 0.75
CA LYS A 4 -8.18 6.14 1.90
C LYS A 4 -7.03 7.15 1.82
N GLY A 5 -5.95 6.78 1.14
CA GLY A 5 -4.74 7.60 1.01
C GLY A 5 -3.73 6.95 0.07
N LEU A 6 -2.52 7.50 0.07
CA LEU A 6 -1.43 7.06 -0.81
C LEU A 6 -1.04 5.60 -0.63
N GLY A 7 -1.09 5.10 0.61
CA GLY A 7 -0.76 3.72 0.92
C GLY A 7 -1.67 2.73 0.18
N ASP A 8 -2.97 3.00 0.16
CA ASP A 8 -3.95 2.19 -0.55
C ASP A 8 -3.75 2.23 -2.07
N THR A 9 -3.42 3.40 -2.63
CA THR A 9 -3.09 3.51 -4.06
C THR A 9 -1.86 2.70 -4.43
N ILE A 10 -0.79 2.79 -3.65
CA ILE A 10 0.43 2.01 -3.89
C ILE A 10 0.13 0.51 -3.76
N ALA A 11 -0.63 0.10 -2.74
CA ALA A 11 -1.01 -1.29 -2.55
C ALA A 11 -1.87 -1.83 -3.71
N ARG A 12 -2.81 -1.02 -4.23
CA ARG A 12 -3.62 -1.37 -5.40
C ARG A 12 -2.75 -1.45 -6.66
N PHE A 13 -1.89 -0.47 -6.88
CA PHE A 13 -1.00 -0.39 -8.05
C PHE A 13 -0.02 -1.57 -8.08
N THR A 14 0.66 -1.86 -6.98
CA THR A 14 1.59 -3.01 -6.88
C THR A 14 0.89 -4.36 -6.97
N LYS A 15 -0.38 -4.45 -6.55
CA LYS A 15 -1.20 -5.64 -6.77
C LYS A 15 -1.57 -5.80 -8.25
N ALA A 16 -2.00 -4.74 -8.91
CA ALA A 16 -2.39 -4.76 -10.32
C ALA A 16 -1.22 -5.04 -11.26
N THR A 17 -0.04 -4.54 -10.93
CA THR A 17 1.21 -4.74 -11.70
C THR A 17 1.93 -6.05 -11.37
N GLY A 18 1.48 -6.80 -10.37
CA GLY A 18 2.09 -8.07 -9.97
C GLY A 18 3.36 -7.94 -9.12
N ILE A 19 3.84 -6.72 -8.86
CA ILE A 19 5.03 -6.42 -8.05
C ILE A 19 4.85 -6.89 -6.59
N LYS A 20 3.61 -6.95 -6.10
CA LYS A 20 3.30 -7.42 -4.75
C LYS A 20 3.93 -8.78 -4.42
N LYS A 21 3.97 -9.71 -5.38
CA LYS A 21 4.59 -11.04 -5.17
C LYS A 21 6.07 -10.96 -4.84
N MET A 22 6.79 -10.00 -5.43
CA MET A 22 8.21 -9.79 -5.13
C MET A 22 8.41 -9.18 -3.76
N ALA A 23 7.55 -8.24 -3.36
CA ALA A 23 7.59 -7.63 -2.03
C ALA A 23 7.28 -8.66 -0.92
N ASP A 24 6.40 -9.63 -1.19
CA ASP A 24 6.06 -10.72 -0.27
C ASP A 24 7.21 -11.76 -0.14
N MET A 25 8.10 -11.85 -1.13
CA MET A 25 9.28 -12.73 -1.10
C MET A 25 10.45 -12.17 -0.29
N ILE A 26 10.39 -10.92 0.19
CA ILE A 26 11.47 -10.31 0.97
C ILE A 26 11.54 -11.00 2.35
N PRO A 27 12.66 -11.68 2.68
CA PRO A 27 12.81 -12.37 3.96
C PRO A 27 12.78 -11.36 5.11
N GLY A 28 12.09 -11.73 6.21
CA GLY A 28 11.83 -10.83 7.35
C GLY A 28 10.51 -10.05 7.25
N GLY A 29 9.80 -10.16 6.13
CA GLY A 29 8.52 -9.50 5.90
C GLY A 29 8.68 -8.01 5.60
N CYS A 30 8.12 -7.57 4.47
CA CYS A 30 8.18 -6.17 4.03
C CYS A 30 7.64 -5.13 5.06
N GLY A 31 6.85 -5.56 6.05
CA GLY A 31 6.07 -4.63 6.87
C GLY A 31 5.04 -3.85 6.04
N CYS A 32 4.68 -4.38 4.87
CA CYS A 32 3.88 -3.72 3.84
C CYS A 32 2.54 -3.18 4.38
N LYS A 33 1.89 -3.88 5.33
CA LYS A 33 0.65 -3.40 5.98
C LYS A 33 0.88 -2.18 6.87
N ASN A 34 1.94 -2.18 7.66
CA ASN A 34 2.29 -1.05 8.51
C ASN A 34 2.68 0.17 7.66
N ARG A 35 3.51 -0.05 6.62
CA ARG A 35 3.89 0.99 5.65
C ARG A 35 2.67 1.57 4.92
N GLN A 36 1.72 0.72 4.52
CA GLN A 36 0.47 1.15 3.91
C GLN A 36 -0.33 2.04 4.85
N ASN A 37 -0.52 1.64 6.11
CA ASN A 37 -1.25 2.43 7.09
C ASN A 37 -0.58 3.79 7.35
N VAL A 38 0.74 3.80 7.60
CA VAL A 38 1.51 5.03 7.76
C VAL A 38 1.33 5.95 6.55
N LEU A 39 1.44 5.44 5.33
CA LEU A 39 1.25 6.26 4.13
C LEU A 39 -0.19 6.78 3.97
N ASN A 40 -1.20 6.03 4.43
CA ASN A 40 -2.57 6.51 4.45
C ASN A 40 -2.80 7.60 5.51
N ASP A 41 -2.14 7.49 6.67
CA ASP A 41 -2.26 8.45 7.77
C ASP A 41 -1.55 9.77 7.44
N TYR A 42 -0.38 9.69 6.79
CA TYR A 42 0.42 10.86 6.40
C TYR A 42 -0.08 11.52 5.12
N PHE A 43 -0.60 10.74 4.17
CA PHE A 43 -1.11 11.23 2.89
C PHE A 43 -2.56 10.78 2.67
N PRO A 44 -3.50 11.23 3.54
CA PRO A 44 -4.90 10.87 3.40
C PRO A 44 -5.50 11.58 2.19
N TYR A 45 -6.35 10.87 1.47
CA TYR A 45 -7.13 11.48 0.41
C TYR A 45 -8.41 12.04 1.00
N LYS A 46 -8.67 13.33 0.73
CA LYS A 46 -9.99 13.91 0.94
C LYS A 46 -10.93 13.29 -0.09
N ASN A 47 -11.51 12.15 0.27
CA ASN A 47 -12.65 11.60 -0.43
C ASN A 47 -13.81 12.59 -0.22
N LYS A 48 -13.86 13.62 -1.08
CA LYS A 48 -15.09 14.31 -1.42
C LYS A 48 -16.03 13.33 -2.13
#